data_AF-A0A3L6JKI3-F1
#
_entry.id   AF-A0A3L6JKI3-F1
#
_cell.length_a   1.000
_cell.length_b   1.000
_cell.length_c   1.000
_cell.angle_alpha   90.00
_cell.angle_beta   90.00
_cell.angle_gamma   90.00
#
_symmetry.space_group_name_H-M   'P 1'
#
loop_
_entity.id
_entity.type
_entity.pdbx_description
1 polymer ?
#
loop_
_entity_poly.entity_id
_entity_poly.type
_entity_poly.pdbx_seq_one_letter_code
_entity_poly.pdbx_strand_id
1 'polypeptide(L)'
;MADGQQLDSKRAWVRRAGYMAMAIAMLVGMPLILIVIGDLTGVVHFREIFGPLVWFNELSGPSFVVAFFAVILIVGVIAYFILKMFDTTEGGW
;
A
#
# COMPACT_ATOMS: atom_id res chain seq x y z
N MET A 1 22.32 -33.08 -13.61
CA MET A 1 21.96 -31.71 -14.01
C MET A 1 20.55 -31.28 -13.54
N ALA A 2 19.77 -32.15 -12.87
CA ALA A 2 18.42 -31.82 -12.40
C ALA A 2 18.35 -30.98 -11.10
N ASP A 3 19.36 -31.07 -10.22
CA ASP A 3 19.34 -30.35 -8.93
C ASP A 3 19.43 -28.82 -9.07
N GLY A 4 20.11 -28.32 -10.11
CA GLY A 4 20.27 -26.88 -10.35
C GLY A 4 18.96 -26.18 -10.69
N GLN A 5 18.12 -26.81 -11.52
CA GLN A 5 16.82 -26.25 -11.91
C GLN A 5 15.80 -26.22 -10.76
N GLN A 6 15.89 -27.16 -9.82
CA GLN A 6 14.98 -27.21 -8.67
C GLN A 6 15.26 -26.09 -7.66
N LEU A 7 16.52 -25.68 -7.51
CA LEU A 7 16.93 -24.59 -6.62
C LEU A 7 16.49 -23.22 -7.15
N ASP A 8 16.56 -22.98 -8.46
CA ASP A 8 16.09 -21.73 -9.07
C ASP A 8 14.56 -21.59 -9.01
N SER A 9 13.83 -22.70 -9.22
CA SER A 9 12.36 -22.71 -9.08
C SER A 9 11.90 -22.35 -7.67
N LYS A 10 12.55 -22.89 -6.63
CA LYS A 10 12.26 -22.55 -5.23
C LYS A 10 12.56 -21.10 -4.92
N ARG A 11 13.68 -20.56 -5.40
CA ARG A 11 14.05 -19.14 -5.20
C ARG A 11 13.06 -18.18 -5.88
N ALA A 12 12.58 -18.51 -7.07
CA ALA A 12 11.55 -17.75 -7.77
C ALA A 12 10.24 -17.73 -6.97
N TRP A 13 9.80 -18.87 -6.46
CA TRP A 13 8.59 -18.98 -5.62
C TRP A 13 8.69 -18.17 -4.33
N VAL A 14 9.83 -18.20 -3.65
CA VAL A 14 10.06 -17.40 -2.43
C VAL A 14 10.00 -15.90 -2.74
N ARG A 15 10.57 -15.45 -3.87
CA ARG A 15 10.48 -14.05 -4.30
C ARG A 15 9.03 -13.63 -4.58
N ARG A 16 8.24 -14.49 -5.24
CA ARG A 16 6.79 -14.25 -5.46
C ARG A 16 6.02 -14.11 -4.16
N ALA A 17 6.23 -15.03 -3.24
CA ALA A 17 5.61 -14.98 -1.92
C ALA A 17 6.00 -13.70 -1.18
N GLY A 18 7.26 -13.26 -1.31
CA GLY A 18 7.73 -11.99 -0.75
C GLY A 18 6.98 -10.77 -1.31
N TYR A 19 6.86 -10.66 -2.64
CA TYR A 19 6.10 -9.55 -3.25
C TYR A 19 4.62 -9.56 -2.86
N MET A 20 4.00 -10.75 -2.82
CA MET A 20 2.61 -10.89 -2.36
C MET A 20 2.44 -10.48 -0.90
N ALA A 21 3.36 -10.92 -0.03
CA ALA A 21 3.35 -10.54 1.38
C ALA A 21 3.50 -9.03 1.57
N MET A 22 4.36 -8.37 0.79
CA MET A 22 4.51 -6.91 0.81
C MET A 22 3.26 -6.19 0.32
N ALA A 23 2.60 -6.69 -0.73
CA ALA A 23 1.34 -6.15 -1.22
C ALA A 23 0.24 -6.23 -0.16
N ILE A 24 0.11 -7.38 0.51
CA ILE A 24 -0.84 -7.57 1.62
C ILE A 24 -0.48 -6.66 2.80
N ALA A 25 0.80 -6.58 3.17
CA ALA A 25 1.25 -5.72 4.26
C ALA A 25 0.94 -4.24 4.00
N MET A 26 1.13 -3.77 2.77
CA MET A 26 0.76 -2.40 2.37
C MET A 26 -0.76 -2.18 2.45
N LEU A 27 -1.56 -3.14 2.01
CA LEU A 27 -3.01 -3.05 2.08
C LEU A 27 -3.51 -3.00 3.53
N VAL A 28 -2.98 -3.87 4.40
CA VAL A 28 -3.34 -3.93 5.82
C VAL A 28 -2.78 -2.73 6.59
N GLY A 29 -1.63 -2.18 6.18
CA GLY A 29 -1.00 -1.00 6.77
C GLY A 29 -1.62 0.33 6.32
N MET A 30 -2.43 0.33 5.25
CA MET A 30 -3.06 1.54 4.71
C MET A 30 -3.83 2.37 5.77
N PRO A 31 -4.63 1.78 6.68
CA PRO A 31 -5.30 2.56 7.73
C PRO A 31 -4.33 3.33 8.63
N LEU A 32 -3.16 2.75 8.96
CA LEU A 32 -2.15 3.42 9.78
C LEU A 32 -1.56 4.63 9.06
N ILE A 33 -1.29 4.49 7.76
CA ILE A 33 -0.78 5.60 6.93
C ILE A 33 -1.81 6.73 6.87
N LEU A 34 -3.10 6.40 6.74
CA LEU A 34 -4.18 7.41 6.73
C LEU A 34 -4.34 8.12 8.07
N ILE A 35 -4.12 7.44 9.19
CA ILE A 35 -4.09 8.07 10.52
C ILE A 35 -2.95 9.07 10.61
N VAL A 36 -1.73 8.69 10.21
CA VAL A 36 -0.57 9.58 10.21
C VAL A 36 -0.83 10.81 9.33
N ILE A 37 -1.46 10.64 8.16
CA ILE A 37 -1.85 11.77 7.31
C ILE A 37 -2.89 12.64 8.02
N GLY A 38 -3.87 12.04 8.70
CA GLY A 38 -4.86 12.76 9.51
C GLY A 38 -4.23 13.61 10.61
N ASP A 39 -3.17 13.11 11.26
CA ASP A 39 -2.42 13.85 12.27
C ASP A 39 -1.59 14.97 11.65
N LEU A 40 -0.86 14.70 10.56
CA LEU A 40 -0.03 15.69 9.85
C LEU A 40 -0.85 16.83 9.26
N THR A 41 -2.08 16.54 8.83
CA THR A 41 -3.01 17.55 8.31
C THR A 41 -3.82 18.25 9.41
N GLY A 42 -3.67 17.83 10.68
CA GLY A 42 -4.39 18.39 11.82
C GLY A 42 -5.88 18.03 11.88
N VAL A 43 -6.34 17.15 10.98
CA VAL A 43 -7.75 16.75 10.85
C VAL A 43 -8.24 16.06 12.10
N VAL A 44 -7.43 15.15 12.67
CA VAL A 44 -7.80 14.37 13.85
C VAL A 44 -8.08 15.31 15.01
N HIS A 45 -7.15 16.23 15.29
CA HIS A 45 -7.28 17.17 16.39
C HIS A 45 -8.41 18.19 16.17
N PHE A 46 -8.57 18.71 14.95
CA PHE A 46 -9.65 19.63 14.62
C PHE A 46 -11.02 18.97 14.79
N ARG A 47 -11.16 17.73 14.31
CA ARG A 47 -12.39 16.94 14.41
C ARG A 47 -12.76 16.63 15.86
N GLU A 48 -11.78 16.43 16.74
CA GLU A 48 -12.01 16.21 18.18
C GLU A 48 -12.54 17.47 18.88
N ILE A 49 -12.07 18.66 18.50
CA ILE A 49 -12.44 19.93 19.15
C ILE A 49 -13.78 20.45 18.62
N PHE A 50 -13.93 20.54 17.30
CA PHE A 50 -15.08 21.20 16.65
C PHE A 50 -16.14 20.21 16.14
N GLY A 51 -15.85 18.92 16.18
CA GLY A 51 -16.73 17.87 15.70
C GLY A 51 -16.57 17.58 14.19
N PRO A 52 -16.95 16.36 13.76
CA PRO A 52 -16.82 15.91 12.37
C PRO A 52 -17.58 16.73 11.34
N LEU A 53 -18.76 17.24 11.71
CA LEU A 53 -19.66 17.93 10.78
C LEU A 53 -19.08 19.29 10.35
N VAL A 54 -18.47 20.02 11.29
CA VAL A 54 -17.83 21.32 11.02
C VAL A 54 -16.61 21.14 10.12
N TRP A 55 -15.78 20.14 10.41
CA TRP A 55 -14.62 19.81 9.56
C TRP A 55 -15.02 19.50 8.12
N PHE A 56 -16.04 18.64 7.93
CA PHE A 56 -16.49 18.25 6.59
C PHE A 56 -16.96 19.43 5.76
N ASN A 57 -17.63 20.39 6.38
CA ASN A 57 -18.23 21.53 5.68
C ASN A 57 -17.25 22.68 5.42
N GLU A 58 -16.23 22.86 6.27
CA GLU A 58 -15.43 24.09 6.26
C GLU A 58 -13.96 23.89 5.87
N LEU A 59 -13.37 22.72 6.21
CA LEU A 59 -11.90 22.55 6.20
C LEU A 59 -11.44 21.22 5.58
N SER A 60 -12.36 20.39 5.10
CA SER A 60 -12.05 19.04 4.60
C SER A 60 -11.26 19.00 3.30
N GLY A 61 -11.37 20.05 2.47
CA GLY A 61 -10.83 20.09 1.11
C GLY A 61 -9.35 19.70 1.02
N PRO A 62 -8.42 20.45 1.65
CA PRO A 62 -6.98 20.18 1.54
C PRO A 62 -6.60 18.79 2.07
N SER A 63 -7.13 18.39 3.22
CA SER A 63 -6.89 17.08 3.81
C SER A 63 -7.42 15.92 2.95
N PHE A 64 -8.55 16.11 2.27
CA PHE A 64 -9.11 15.12 1.37
C PHE A 64 -8.22 14.92 0.15
N VAL A 65 -7.66 16.01 -0.41
CA VAL A 65 -6.72 15.95 -1.53
C VAL A 65 -5.45 15.20 -1.14
N VAL A 66 -4.87 15.49 0.04
CA VAL A 66 -3.68 14.78 0.54
C VAL A 66 -3.97 13.29 0.74
N ALA A 67 -5.09 12.94 1.37
CA ALA A 67 -5.49 11.55 1.55
C ALA A 67 -5.70 10.84 0.21
N PHE A 68 -6.36 11.50 -0.75
CA PHE A 68 -6.61 10.95 -2.10
C PHE A 68 -5.31 10.57 -2.82
N PHE A 69 -4.34 11.48 -2.87
CA PHE A 69 -3.04 11.20 -3.50
C PHE A 69 -2.26 10.11 -2.76
N ALA A 70 -2.35 10.06 -1.43
CA ALA A 70 -1.74 8.98 -0.66
C ALA A 70 -2.36 7.61 -0.99
N VAL A 71 -3.68 7.53 -1.11
CA VAL A 71 -4.35 6.28 -1.54
C VAL A 71 -3.90 5.87 -2.93
N ILE A 72 -3.86 6.80 -3.90
CA ILE A 72 -3.37 6.51 -5.25
C ILE A 72 -1.95 5.95 -5.21
N LEU A 73 -1.07 6.56 -4.42
CA LEU A 73 0.31 6.11 -4.28
C LEU A 73 0.39 4.70 -3.68
N ILE A 74 -0.37 4.42 -2.62
CA ILE A 74 -0.42 3.09 -1.98
C ILE A 74 -0.93 2.04 -2.98
N VAL A 75 -2.00 2.33 -3.70
CA VAL A 75 -2.55 1.43 -4.73
C VAL A 75 -1.52 1.19 -5.85
N GLY A 76 -0.81 2.24 -6.28
CA GLY A 76 0.27 2.11 -7.26
C GLY A 76 1.42 1.22 -6.77
N VAL A 77 1.80 1.34 -5.50
CA VAL A 77 2.83 0.48 -4.87
C VAL A 77 2.36 -0.97 -4.76
N ILE A 78 1.10 -1.22 -4.40
CA ILE A 78 0.51 -2.56 -4.37
C ILE A 78 0.51 -3.17 -5.78
N ALA A 79 0.04 -2.42 -6.77
CA ALA A 79 0.04 -2.85 -8.17
C ALA A 79 1.45 -3.16 -8.66
N TYR A 80 2.44 -2.34 -8.30
CA TYR A 80 3.85 -2.58 -8.60
C TYR A 80 4.35 -3.92 -8.03
N PHE A 81 4.05 -4.22 -6.77
CA PHE A 81 4.44 -5.50 -6.16
C PHE A 81 3.74 -6.70 -6.80
N ILE A 82 2.46 -6.56 -7.15
CA ILE A 82 1.71 -7.61 -7.85
C ILE A 82 2.30 -7.85 -9.24
N LEU A 83 2.60 -6.80 -10.01
CA LEU A 83 3.24 -6.94 -11.31
C LEU A 83 4.63 -7.59 -11.19
N LYS A 84 5.43 -7.18 -10.20
CA LYS A 84 6.72 -7.81 -9.92
C LYS A 84 6.61 -9.27 -9.51
N MET A 85 5.54 -9.65 -8.82
CA MET A 85 5.25 -11.05 -8.52
C MET A 85 5.06 -11.85 -9.82
N PHE A 86 4.30 -11.34 -10.78
CA PHE A 86 4.09 -12.03 -12.06
C PHE A 86 5.33 -11.99 -12.97
N ASP A 87 6.08 -10.89 -13.01
CA ASP A 87 7.30 -10.76 -13.83
C ASP A 87 8.44 -11.70 -13.39
N THR A 88 8.43 -12.24 -12.16
CA THR A 88 9.42 -13.26 -11.72
C THR A 88 9.18 -14.65 -12.34
N THR A 89 8.39 -14.76 -13.41
CA THR A 89 8.40 -15.91 -14.33
C THR A 89 9.57 -15.79 -15.31
N GLU A 90 10.78 -16.10 -14.87
CA GLU A 90 11.76 -16.71 -15.78
C GLU A 90 11.44 -18.21 -15.82
N GLY A 91 11.04 -18.73 -16.98
CA GLY A 91 10.91 -20.18 -17.23
C GLY A 91 9.49 -20.77 -17.27
N GLY A 92 8.47 -19.97 -17.60
CA GLY A 92 7.21 -20.51 -18.10
C GLY A 92 7.31 -20.70 -19.61
N TRP A 93 7.86 -21.86 -20.02
CA TRP A 93 8.33 -22.26 -21.36
C TRP A 93 9.74 -21.77 -21.73
#